data_AF-A0AA36G4N8-F1
#
_entry.id   AF-A0AA36G4N8-F1
#
_cell.length_a   1.000
_cell.length_b   1.000
_cell.length_c   1.000
_cell.angle_alpha   90.00
_cell.angle_beta   90.00
_cell.angle_gamma   90.00
#
_symmetry.space_group_name_H-M   'P 1'
#
loop_
_entity.id
_entity.type
_entity.pdbx_description
1 polymer ?
#
loop_
_entity_poly.entity_id
_entity_poly.type
_entity_poly.pdbx_seq_one_letter_code
_entity_poly.pdbx_strand_id
1 'polypeptide(L)'
;MDDQQRERVRELLAQTPAQRPPDWVNPLEKIEQLLTCPICLDRYKQPKLLPCQHTFCHPCLESCADTLHRQLKCPECRAEHNIPYDGVKAFQPNYTLTGFLDVHLAATPESAAQVEEYVHRYNLERCRVCDEKAECEICPHCEKRSCEECRKTHMDMLKRDMGRLVMQVKRLSNRVTEASDGLSKGIELLSLNCETTKQEIQEYFHRHVRELKKREDAFVAEVETFQSTETRLMAALRDVLEIESSNMSEAVARLEAALKGEYDMDDNEIVRFKNIFTEGLEYLRNFSPDADELFCKKLRFTVEDAARLPGAIQTFGEITVMYPGSTGRYDKLEASYVPKMISAKVGLESDHYRIRSNEERNAAVDIGRNRFREADSLPEHSLRYRRRQQIEEEAWNRVRGIEGDKERSVPGKSIWSRPPDEKKEKPQYLSHIIQMLKKRKMERISEEQQLALNIDRERDQQMGGVQQVRQEDGDQGEEDRRLFSEEKEVEKEN
;
A
#
# COMPACT_ATOMS: atom_id res chain seq x y z
N MET A 1 -55.90 67.26 -47.03
CA MET A 1 -55.33 66.82 -45.74
C MET A 1 -54.91 68.08 -45.03
N ASP A 2 -55.65 68.47 -44.00
CA ASP A 2 -55.33 69.67 -43.21
C ASP A 2 -53.96 69.50 -42.55
N ASP A 3 -53.15 70.56 -42.54
CA ASP A 3 -51.80 70.55 -41.93
C ASP A 3 -51.83 70.15 -40.45
N GLN A 4 -52.93 70.45 -39.77
CA GLN A 4 -53.18 70.06 -38.38
C GLN A 4 -53.27 68.54 -38.17
N GLN A 5 -53.78 67.80 -39.17
CA GLN A 5 -53.84 66.33 -39.12
C GLN A 5 -52.46 65.71 -39.32
N ARG A 6 -51.61 66.32 -40.16
CA ARG A 6 -50.23 65.86 -40.41
C ARG A 6 -49.36 66.01 -39.17
N GLU A 7 -49.49 67.13 -38.48
CA GLU A 7 -48.72 67.39 -37.26
C GLU A 7 -49.12 66.46 -36.12
N ARG A 8 -50.43 66.20 -35.95
CA ARG A 8 -50.93 65.21 -34.99
C ARG A 8 -50.39 63.80 -35.25
N VAL A 9 -50.24 63.40 -36.51
CA VAL A 9 -49.66 62.09 -36.87
C VAL A 9 -48.16 62.06 -36.52
N ARG A 10 -47.41 63.14 -36.75
CA ARG A 10 -45.99 63.23 -36.37
C ARG A 10 -45.80 63.12 -34.85
N GLU A 11 -46.61 63.84 -34.07
CA GLU A 11 -46.58 63.78 -32.61
C GLU A 11 -46.86 62.37 -32.07
N LEU A 12 -47.82 61.65 -32.67
CA LEU A 12 -48.15 60.27 -32.27
C LEU A 12 -47.08 59.24 -32.67
N LEU A 13 -46.37 59.47 -33.78
CA LEU A 13 -45.23 58.63 -34.20
C LEU A 13 -44.01 58.78 -33.27
N ALA A 14 -43.80 59.98 -32.73
CA ALA A 14 -42.73 60.27 -31.78
C ALA A 14 -42.95 59.66 -30.38
N GLN A 15 -44.19 59.29 -30.05
CA GLN A 15 -44.54 58.66 -28.78
C GLN A 15 -44.29 57.15 -28.78
N THR A 16 -44.04 56.60 -27.58
CA THR A 16 -43.85 55.16 -27.37
C THR A 16 -45.17 54.39 -27.66
N PRO A 17 -45.11 53.13 -28.13
CA PRO A 17 -46.31 52.38 -28.53
C PRO A 17 -47.38 52.23 -27.45
N ALA A 18 -47.00 52.27 -26.16
CA ALA A 18 -47.90 52.13 -25.02
C ALA A 18 -48.73 53.39 -24.73
N GLN A 19 -48.37 54.55 -25.28
CA GLN A 19 -49.01 55.84 -25.02
C GLN A 19 -50.01 56.24 -26.13
N ARG A 20 -50.19 55.40 -27.16
CA ARG A 20 -51.08 55.69 -28.29
C ARG A 20 -52.53 55.27 -27.99
N PRO A 21 -53.54 55.98 -28.52
CA PRO A 21 -54.94 55.58 -28.38
C PRO A 21 -55.19 54.16 -28.93
N PRO A 22 -56.03 53.33 -28.28
CA PRO A 22 -56.26 51.95 -28.69
C PRO A 22 -56.86 51.79 -30.10
N ASP A 23 -57.60 52.80 -30.59
CA ASP A 23 -58.21 52.81 -31.93
C ASP A 23 -57.29 53.42 -33.01
N TRP A 24 -56.07 53.83 -32.65
CA TRP A 24 -55.14 54.45 -33.58
C TRP A 24 -54.43 53.41 -34.43
N VAL A 25 -54.75 53.37 -35.73
CA VAL A 25 -54.01 52.57 -36.71
C VAL A 25 -52.89 53.42 -37.28
N ASN A 26 -51.64 52.96 -37.13
CA ASN A 26 -50.49 53.67 -37.65
C ASN A 26 -50.54 53.69 -39.19
N PRO A 27 -50.56 54.87 -39.85
CA PRO A 27 -50.54 54.95 -41.30
C PRO A 27 -49.34 54.23 -41.93
N LEU A 28 -48.18 54.23 -41.25
CA LEU A 28 -46.98 53.53 -41.70
C LEU A 28 -47.09 52.00 -41.58
N GLU A 29 -47.78 51.50 -40.56
CA GLU A 29 -48.05 50.06 -40.41
C GLU A 29 -49.00 49.57 -41.50
N LYS A 30 -50.00 50.38 -41.84
CA LYS A 30 -50.90 50.09 -42.96
C LYS A 30 -50.17 50.11 -44.31
N ILE A 31 -49.21 51.02 -44.49
CA ILE A 31 -48.34 51.04 -45.68
C ILE A 31 -47.42 49.83 -45.71
N GLU A 32 -46.81 49.45 -44.59
CA GLU A 32 -45.93 48.29 -44.51
C GLU A 32 -46.68 46.99 -44.81
N GLN A 33 -47.89 46.82 -44.26
CA GLN A 33 -48.75 45.67 -44.58
C GLN A 33 -49.07 45.57 -46.08
N LEU A 34 -49.27 46.71 -46.75
CA LEU A 34 -49.49 46.76 -48.21
C LEU A 34 -48.22 46.43 -49.02
N LEU A 35 -47.04 46.50 -48.40
CA LEU A 35 -45.73 46.19 -49.00
C LEU A 35 -45.16 44.83 -48.56
N THR A 36 -45.87 44.09 -47.71
CA THR A 36 -45.50 42.72 -47.30
C THR A 36 -46.18 41.66 -48.15
N CYS A 37 -45.44 40.62 -48.51
CA CYS A 37 -45.96 39.47 -49.21
C CYS A 37 -46.68 38.53 -48.23
N PRO A 38 -47.91 38.07 -48.53
CA PRO A 38 -48.68 37.20 -47.62
C PRO A 38 -48.12 35.78 -47.48
N ILE A 39 -47.17 35.37 -48.33
CA ILE A 39 -46.56 34.03 -48.29
C ILE A 39 -45.34 34.02 -47.37
N CYS A 40 -44.37 34.92 -47.59
CA CYS A 40 -43.15 34.98 -46.78
C CYS A 40 -43.24 35.93 -45.59
N LEU A 41 -44.32 36.70 -45.46
CA LEU A 41 -44.54 37.70 -44.42
C LEU A 41 -43.40 38.74 -44.32
N ASP A 42 -42.72 38.95 -45.44
CA ASP A 42 -41.56 39.82 -45.62
C ASP A 42 -41.84 40.78 -46.80
N ARG A 43 -41.05 41.84 -46.93
CA ARG A 43 -41.19 42.82 -48.03
C ARG A 43 -41.12 42.13 -49.40
N TYR A 44 -41.92 42.62 -50.35
CA TYR A 44 -41.98 42.04 -51.70
C TYR A 44 -40.60 42.01 -52.39
N LYS A 45 -40.16 40.80 -52.76
CA LYS A 45 -38.95 40.54 -53.55
C LYS A 45 -39.36 40.20 -54.97
N GLN A 46 -39.11 41.10 -55.92
CA GLN A 46 -39.52 40.98 -57.33
C GLN A 46 -41.03 40.68 -57.45
N PRO A 47 -41.91 41.65 -57.14
CA PRO A 47 -43.35 41.45 -57.13
C PRO A 47 -43.89 41.08 -58.52
N LYS A 48 -44.58 39.94 -58.61
CA LYS A 48 -45.21 39.41 -59.83
C LYS A 48 -46.72 39.45 -59.70
N LEU A 49 -47.38 39.98 -60.72
CA LEU A 49 -48.82 40.17 -60.79
C LEU A 49 -49.48 38.99 -61.50
N LEU A 50 -50.40 38.32 -60.82
CA LEU A 50 -51.23 37.26 -61.40
C LEU A 50 -52.38 37.87 -62.22
N PRO A 51 -53.00 37.12 -63.14
CA PRO A 51 -54.20 37.56 -63.87
C PRO A 51 -55.36 37.96 -62.96
N CYS A 52 -55.44 37.40 -61.74
CA CYS A 52 -56.41 37.81 -60.71
C CYS A 52 -56.05 39.10 -59.97
N GLN A 53 -55.02 39.83 -60.40
CA GLN A 53 -54.51 41.09 -59.82
C GLN A 53 -53.89 41.01 -58.42
N HIS A 54 -53.66 39.81 -57.88
CA HIS A 54 -52.90 39.62 -56.64
C HIS A 54 -51.40 39.56 -56.94
N THR A 55 -50.59 40.10 -56.02
CA THR A 55 -49.14 40.22 -56.20
C THR A 55 -48.39 39.40 -55.17
N PHE A 56 -47.34 38.68 -55.59
CA PHE A 56 -46.51 37.87 -54.71
C PHE A 56 -45.04 37.98 -55.12
N CYS A 57 -44.13 37.61 -54.22
CA CYS A 57 -42.71 37.51 -54.56
C CYS A 57 -42.50 36.44 -55.63
N HIS A 58 -41.63 36.72 -56.61
CA HIS A 58 -41.20 35.72 -57.59
C HIS A 58 -40.79 34.37 -56.97
N PRO A 59 -39.91 34.31 -55.94
CA PRO A 59 -39.54 33.03 -55.31
C PRO A 59 -40.71 32.34 -54.60
N CYS A 60 -41.66 33.11 -54.06
CA CYS A 60 -42.83 32.53 -53.41
C CYS A 60 -43.78 31.89 -54.43
N LEU A 61 -43.93 32.49 -55.61
CA LEU A 61 -44.71 31.91 -56.69
C LEU A 61 -44.02 30.71 -57.34
N GLU A 62 -42.69 30.68 -57.41
CA GLU A 62 -41.97 29.48 -57.86
C GLU A 62 -42.23 28.28 -56.94
N SER A 63 -42.33 28.50 -55.63
CA SER A 63 -42.68 27.45 -54.66
C SER A 63 -44.14 26.99 -54.77
N CYS A 64 -45.06 27.90 -55.10
CA CYS A 64 -46.48 27.58 -55.26
C CYS A 64 -46.85 27.06 -56.66
N ALA A 65 -45.93 27.09 -57.61
CA ALA A 65 -46.16 26.64 -58.98
C ALA A 65 -46.08 25.12 -59.09
N ASP A 66 -47.13 24.50 -59.61
CA ASP A 66 -47.06 23.10 -60.01
C ASP A 66 -46.37 23.01 -61.37
N THR A 67 -45.08 22.65 -61.34
CA THR A 67 -44.24 22.58 -62.54
C THR A 67 -44.64 21.42 -63.48
N LEU A 68 -45.29 20.38 -62.94
CA LEU A 68 -45.75 19.21 -63.71
C LEU A 68 -47.01 19.54 -64.51
N HIS A 69 -47.96 20.25 -63.89
CA HIS A 69 -49.25 20.57 -64.50
C HIS A 69 -49.33 21.98 -65.12
N ARG A 70 -48.24 22.76 -65.04
CA ARG A 70 -48.17 24.17 -65.50
C ARG A 70 -49.35 25.01 -64.99
N GLN A 71 -49.76 24.77 -63.75
CA GLN A 71 -50.83 25.51 -63.10
C GLN A 71 -50.35 26.15 -61.81
N LEU A 72 -50.89 27.32 -61.52
CA LEU A 72 -50.65 28.05 -60.29
C LEU A 72 -51.99 28.45 -59.68
N LYS A 73 -52.19 28.13 -58.40
CA LYS A 73 -53.34 28.57 -57.61
C LYS A 73 -52.96 29.80 -56.82
N CYS A 74 -53.71 30.88 -56.97
CA CYS A 74 -53.51 32.09 -56.18
C CYS A 74 -53.76 31.80 -54.68
N PRO A 75 -52.80 32.07 -53.78
CA PRO A 75 -53.00 31.83 -52.35
C PRO A 75 -54.11 32.67 -51.70
N GLU A 76 -54.42 33.84 -52.27
CA GLU A 76 -55.44 34.75 -51.72
C GLU A 76 -56.85 34.43 -52.21
N CYS A 77 -57.05 34.29 -53.52
CA CYS A 77 -58.38 34.09 -54.10
C CYS A 77 -58.65 32.67 -54.62
N ARG A 78 -57.65 31.78 -54.57
CA ARG A 78 -57.72 30.39 -55.04
C ARG A 78 -58.02 30.21 -56.53
N ALA A 79 -57.99 31.28 -57.32
CA ALA A 79 -58.13 31.22 -58.76
C ALA A 79 -56.95 30.45 -59.39
N GLU A 80 -57.26 29.60 -60.37
CA GLU A 80 -56.28 28.82 -61.13
C GLU A 80 -55.81 29.59 -62.36
N HIS A 81 -54.49 29.65 -62.56
CA HIS A 81 -53.86 30.32 -63.68
C HIS A 81 -52.84 29.40 -64.35
N ASN A 82 -52.87 29.37 -65.68
CA ASN A 82 -51.89 28.61 -66.45
C ASN A 82 -50.55 29.36 -66.48
N ILE A 83 -49.46 28.64 -66.23
CA ILE A 83 -48.11 29.17 -66.24
C ILE A 83 -47.63 29.25 -67.70
N PRO A 84 -47.17 30.42 -68.19
CA PRO A 84 -46.63 30.57 -69.54
C PRO A 84 -45.39 29.70 -69.80
N TYR A 85 -44.98 29.57 -71.05
CA TYR A 85 -43.88 28.66 -71.44
C TYR A 85 -42.56 28.99 -70.73
N ASP A 86 -42.29 30.28 -70.48
CA ASP A 86 -41.11 30.79 -69.77
C ASP A 86 -41.24 30.77 -68.23
N GLY A 87 -42.19 29.98 -67.71
CA GLY A 87 -42.38 29.76 -66.28
C GLY A 87 -42.97 30.96 -65.53
N VAL A 88 -42.84 30.95 -64.21
CA VAL A 88 -43.37 31.99 -63.30
C VAL A 88 -42.74 33.37 -63.57
N LYS A 89 -41.58 33.41 -64.22
CA LYS A 89 -40.88 34.65 -64.62
C LYS A 89 -41.67 35.46 -65.64
N ALA A 90 -42.47 34.80 -66.47
CA ALA A 90 -43.26 35.41 -67.53
C ALA A 90 -44.45 36.24 -67.03
N PHE A 91 -44.85 36.10 -65.76
CA PHE A 91 -45.86 36.98 -65.18
C PHE A 91 -45.36 38.42 -65.14
N GLN A 92 -46.27 39.35 -65.42
CA GLN A 92 -45.96 40.77 -65.46
C GLN A 92 -45.51 41.24 -64.07
N PRO A 93 -44.36 41.93 -63.95
CA PRO A 93 -43.98 42.52 -62.68
C PRO A 93 -44.94 43.66 -62.32
N ASN A 94 -45.24 43.81 -61.04
CA ASN A 94 -46.06 44.92 -60.57
C ASN A 94 -45.17 46.17 -60.37
N TYR A 95 -44.99 46.95 -61.44
CA TYR A 95 -44.13 48.13 -61.44
C TYR A 95 -44.57 49.22 -60.46
N THR A 96 -45.86 49.32 -60.10
CA THR A 96 -46.30 50.30 -59.11
C THR A 96 -45.83 49.90 -57.72
N LEU A 97 -45.94 48.62 -57.34
CA LEU A 97 -45.38 48.11 -56.09
C LEU A 97 -43.85 48.17 -56.08
N THR A 98 -43.19 47.89 -57.19
CA THR A 98 -41.74 48.12 -57.32
C THR A 98 -41.38 49.59 -57.07
N GLY A 99 -42.12 50.53 -57.68
CA GLY A 99 -41.94 51.96 -57.43
C GLY A 99 -42.15 52.38 -55.98
N PHE A 100 -43.14 51.81 -55.27
CA PHE A 100 -43.35 52.09 -53.85
C PHE A 100 -42.27 51.50 -52.92
N LEU A 101 -41.72 50.34 -53.27
CA LEU A 101 -40.57 49.76 -52.57
C LEU A 101 -39.31 50.60 -52.80
N ASP A 102 -39.14 51.16 -53.99
CA ASP A 102 -38.00 52.01 -54.36
C ASP A 102 -38.07 53.41 -53.72
N VAL A 103 -39.27 53.94 -53.44
CA VAL A 103 -39.44 55.22 -52.72
C VAL A 103 -38.84 55.17 -51.29
N HIS A 104 -38.79 54.00 -50.66
CA HIS A 104 -38.12 53.83 -49.36
C HIS A 104 -36.59 53.78 -49.48
N LEU A 105 -36.06 53.43 -50.66
CA LEU A 105 -34.63 53.44 -50.97
C LEU A 105 -34.12 54.83 -51.41
N ALA A 106 -35.04 55.71 -51.84
CA ALA A 106 -34.76 57.11 -52.20
C ALA A 106 -34.90 58.10 -51.01
N ALA A 107 -34.96 57.59 -49.78
CA ALA A 107 -34.98 58.39 -48.57
C ALA A 107 -33.58 58.98 -48.30
N THR A 108 -33.48 60.29 -48.03
CA THR A 108 -32.21 60.97 -47.75
C THR A 108 -31.46 60.33 -46.56
N PRO A 109 -30.11 60.39 -46.53
CA PRO A 109 -29.30 59.74 -45.47
C PRO A 109 -29.68 60.16 -44.04
N GLU A 110 -30.24 61.36 -43.83
CA GLU A 110 -30.74 61.76 -42.50
C GLU A 110 -32.01 61.02 -42.07
N SER A 111 -32.86 60.60 -43.02
CA SER A 111 -34.07 59.83 -42.75
C SER A 111 -33.82 58.33 -42.60
N ALA A 112 -32.77 57.80 -43.24
CA ALA A 112 -32.32 56.43 -43.04
C ALA A 112 -31.79 56.22 -41.60
N ALA A 113 -31.01 57.16 -41.07
CA ALA A 113 -30.52 57.10 -39.69
C ALA A 113 -31.64 57.19 -38.65
N GLN A 114 -32.66 58.03 -38.87
CA GLN A 114 -33.82 58.12 -37.99
C GLN A 114 -34.70 56.86 -38.04
N VAL A 115 -34.81 56.23 -39.22
CA VAL A 115 -35.52 54.95 -39.38
C VAL A 115 -34.72 53.79 -38.78
N GLU A 116 -33.40 53.74 -38.94
CA GLU A 116 -32.53 52.75 -38.29
C GLU A 116 -32.55 52.88 -36.77
N GLU A 117 -32.50 54.11 -36.23
CA GLU A 117 -32.60 54.35 -34.80
C GLU A 117 -34.00 54.00 -34.26
N TYR A 118 -35.06 54.21 -35.05
CA TYR A 118 -36.43 53.80 -34.70
C TYR A 118 -36.60 52.27 -34.74
N VAL A 119 -36.03 51.60 -35.75
CA VAL A 119 -36.02 50.13 -35.88
C VAL A 119 -35.20 49.49 -34.76
N HIS A 120 -34.04 50.06 -34.39
CA HIS A 120 -33.24 49.64 -33.25
C HIS A 120 -34.02 49.72 -31.95
N ARG A 121 -34.77 50.82 -31.74
CA ARG A 121 -35.63 51.03 -30.56
C ARG A 121 -36.86 50.11 -30.52
N TYR A 122 -37.34 49.66 -31.69
CA TYR A 122 -38.48 48.74 -31.81
C TYR A 122 -38.08 47.26 -31.65
N ASN A 123 -36.85 46.90 -32.03
CA ASN A 123 -36.31 45.53 -31.97
C ASN A 123 -35.65 45.16 -30.63
N LEU A 124 -35.67 46.02 -29.61
CA LEU A 124 -35.21 45.69 -28.26
C LEU A 124 -36.12 44.64 -27.62
N GLU A 125 -35.56 43.48 -27.29
CA GLU A 125 -36.24 42.41 -26.56
C GLU A 125 -36.46 42.79 -25.09
N ARG A 126 -37.47 42.19 -24.44
CA ARG A 126 -37.64 42.32 -22.99
C ARG A 126 -36.77 41.28 -22.28
N CYS A 127 -35.99 41.74 -21.31
CA CYS A 127 -35.22 40.88 -20.43
C CYS A 127 -36.15 39.95 -19.65
N ARG A 128 -35.91 38.63 -19.69
CA ARG A 128 -36.76 37.66 -18.95
C ARG A 128 -36.58 37.68 -17.43
N VAL A 129 -35.71 38.55 -16.91
CA VAL A 129 -35.38 38.66 -15.48
C VAL A 129 -35.93 39.95 -14.87
N CYS A 130 -35.71 41.11 -15.51
CA CYS A 130 -36.21 42.41 -15.04
C CYS A 130 -37.38 42.99 -15.85
N ASP A 131 -37.79 42.34 -16.96
CA ASP A 131 -38.87 42.76 -17.88
C ASP A 131 -38.66 44.12 -18.59
N GLU A 132 -37.46 44.69 -18.44
CA GLU A 132 -37.02 45.91 -19.11
C GLU A 132 -36.60 45.63 -20.55
N LYS A 133 -36.83 46.60 -21.44
CA LYS A 133 -36.38 46.53 -22.83
C LYS A 133 -34.89 46.78 -22.90
N ALA A 134 -34.13 45.78 -23.34
CA ALA A 134 -32.68 45.85 -23.43
C ALA A 134 -32.16 44.89 -24.50
N GLU A 135 -30.91 45.06 -24.89
CA GLU A 135 -30.20 44.04 -25.64
C GLU A 135 -30.02 42.80 -24.75
N CYS A 136 -30.64 41.69 -25.17
CA CYS A 136 -30.71 40.47 -24.38
C CYS A 136 -29.84 39.39 -25.01
N GLU A 137 -28.94 38.81 -24.21
CA GLU A 137 -28.12 37.68 -24.61
C GLU A 137 -28.52 36.42 -23.82
N ILE A 138 -28.26 35.25 -24.40
CA ILE A 138 -28.51 33.97 -23.74
C ILE A 138 -27.44 33.74 -22.67
N CYS A 139 -27.87 33.51 -21.43
CA CYS A 139 -26.96 33.16 -20.35
C CYS A 139 -26.47 31.70 -20.50
N PRO A 140 -25.15 31.41 -20.44
CA PRO A 140 -24.61 30.06 -20.61
C PRO A 140 -24.89 29.10 -19.44
N HIS A 141 -25.31 29.61 -18.27
CA HIS A 141 -25.65 28.78 -17.12
C HIS A 141 -27.11 28.31 -17.14
N CYS A 142 -28.04 29.16 -17.58
CA CYS A 142 -29.48 28.89 -17.46
C CYS A 142 -30.27 29.04 -18.77
N GLU A 143 -29.58 29.31 -19.88
CA GLU A 143 -30.13 29.45 -21.25
C GLU A 143 -31.24 30.52 -21.39
N LYS A 144 -31.43 31.35 -20.37
CA LYS A 144 -32.40 32.46 -20.39
C LYS A 144 -31.80 33.67 -21.09
N ARG A 145 -32.60 34.34 -21.92
CA ARG A 145 -32.27 35.65 -22.48
C ARG A 145 -32.39 36.73 -21.41
N SER A 146 -31.30 37.43 -21.15
CA SER A 146 -31.18 38.44 -20.09
C SER A 146 -30.35 39.62 -20.56
N CYS A 147 -30.65 40.81 -20.05
CA CYS A 147 -29.79 41.98 -20.22
C CYS A 147 -28.43 41.76 -19.54
N GLU A 148 -27.44 42.57 -19.93
CA GLU A 148 -26.07 42.47 -19.45
C GLU A 148 -25.97 42.51 -17.91
N GLU A 149 -26.73 43.38 -17.26
CA GLU A 149 -26.69 43.57 -15.81
C GLU A 149 -27.28 42.37 -15.04
N CYS A 150 -28.42 41.84 -15.50
CA CYS A 150 -29.02 40.62 -14.93
C CYS A 150 -28.12 39.39 -15.15
N ARG A 151 -27.44 39.30 -16.30
CA ARG A 151 -26.48 38.23 -16.57
C ARG A 151 -25.26 38.33 -15.65
N LYS A 152 -24.70 39.53 -15.50
CA LYS A 152 -23.50 39.77 -14.67
C LYS A 152 -23.77 39.43 -13.21
N THR A 153 -24.86 39.92 -12.64
CA THR A 153 -25.27 39.61 -11.26
C THR A 153 -25.48 38.11 -11.03
N HIS A 154 -26.13 37.41 -11.97
CA HIS A 154 -26.30 35.96 -11.93
C HIS A 154 -24.95 35.20 -11.99
N MET A 155 -24.03 35.59 -12.88
CA MET A 155 -22.71 34.97 -12.96
C MET A 155 -21.86 35.26 -11.72
N ASP A 156 -22.00 36.42 -11.09
CA ASP A 156 -21.31 36.74 -9.84
C ASP A 156 -21.89 35.99 -8.62
N MET A 157 -23.19 35.64 -8.64
CA MET A 157 -23.76 34.68 -7.68
C MET A 157 -23.15 33.28 -7.88
N LEU A 158 -23.05 32.80 -9.12
CA LEU A 158 -22.43 31.51 -9.42
C LEU A 158 -20.95 31.45 -9.03
N LYS A 159 -20.19 32.51 -9.24
CA LYS A 159 -18.79 32.60 -8.77
C LYS A 159 -18.69 32.48 -7.25
N ARG A 160 -19.61 33.10 -6.51
CA ARG A 160 -19.65 32.98 -5.04
C ARG A 160 -19.99 31.55 -4.60
N ASP A 161 -20.96 30.92 -5.24
CA ASP A 161 -21.35 29.54 -4.93
C ASP A 161 -20.24 28.53 -5.31
N MET A 162 -19.57 28.74 -6.44
CA MET A 162 -18.36 27.99 -6.81
C MET A 162 -17.26 28.19 -5.77
N GLY A 163 -17.05 29.42 -5.27
CA GLY A 163 -16.12 29.70 -4.18
C GLY A 163 -16.42 28.88 -2.91
N ARG A 164 -17.69 28.72 -2.55
CA ARG A 164 -18.11 27.87 -1.42
C ARG A 164 -17.80 26.39 -1.67
N LEU A 165 -18.11 25.88 -2.86
CA LEU A 165 -17.80 24.50 -3.25
C LEU A 165 -16.30 24.21 -3.23
N VAL A 166 -15.47 25.15 -3.73
CA VAL A 166 -14.01 25.03 -3.68
C VAL A 166 -13.51 24.94 -2.23
N MET A 167 -14.02 25.77 -1.32
CA MET A 167 -13.66 25.69 0.10
C MET A 167 -14.08 24.36 0.73
N GLN A 168 -15.25 23.83 0.36
CA GLN A 168 -15.72 22.53 0.84
C GLN A 168 -14.84 21.38 0.32
N VAL A 169 -14.48 21.40 -0.97
CA VAL A 169 -13.58 20.42 -1.57
C VAL A 169 -12.20 20.48 -0.92
N LYS A 170 -11.62 21.67 -0.74
CA LYS A 170 -10.32 21.86 -0.06
C LYS A 170 -10.33 21.30 1.36
N ARG A 171 -11.43 21.48 2.11
CA ARG A 171 -11.55 20.93 3.47
C ARG A 171 -11.68 19.40 3.45
N LEU A 172 -12.47 18.85 2.53
CA LEU A 172 -12.70 17.40 2.45
C LEU A 172 -11.53 16.64 1.83
N SER A 173 -10.73 17.25 0.96
CA SER A 173 -9.52 16.64 0.39
C SER A 173 -8.48 16.32 1.47
N ASN A 174 -8.45 17.08 2.57
CA ASN A 174 -7.57 16.79 3.70
C ASN A 174 -7.84 15.41 4.31
N ARG A 175 -9.09 14.91 4.25
CA ARG A 175 -9.42 13.56 4.71
C ARG A 175 -8.78 12.48 3.85
N VAL A 176 -8.59 12.75 2.56
CA VAL A 176 -7.92 11.83 1.63
C VAL A 176 -6.42 11.84 1.90
N THR A 177 -5.82 12.99 2.16
CA THR A 177 -4.40 13.08 2.54
C THR A 177 -4.14 12.40 3.88
N GLU A 178 -4.99 12.63 4.89
CA GLU A 178 -4.90 11.97 6.20
C GLU A 178 -5.04 10.44 6.07
N ALA A 179 -5.97 9.96 5.24
CA ALA A 179 -6.12 8.53 4.96
C ALA A 179 -4.87 7.96 4.26
N SER A 180 -4.29 8.69 3.31
CA SER A 180 -3.04 8.31 2.64
C SER A 180 -1.88 8.22 3.64
N ASP A 181 -1.72 9.21 4.51
CA ASP A 181 -0.68 9.22 5.55
C ASP A 181 -0.88 8.08 6.55
N GLY A 182 -2.13 7.78 6.90
CA GLY A 182 -2.48 6.63 7.73
C GLY A 182 -2.10 5.30 7.09
N LEU A 183 -2.35 5.13 5.78
CA LEU A 183 -1.95 3.94 5.03
C LEU A 183 -0.42 3.79 4.96
N SER A 184 0.32 4.88 4.70
CA SER A 184 1.78 4.86 4.70
C SER A 184 2.34 4.40 6.05
N LYS A 185 1.84 4.96 7.16
CA LYS A 185 2.21 4.53 8.52
C LYS A 185 1.83 3.08 8.79
N GLY A 186 0.66 2.63 8.30
CA GLY A 186 0.21 1.24 8.42
C GLY A 186 1.14 0.26 7.70
N ILE A 187 1.64 0.63 6.51
CA ILE A 187 2.63 -0.16 5.76
C ILE A 187 3.94 -0.27 6.54
N GLU A 188 4.44 0.85 7.07
CA GLU A 188 5.67 0.87 7.88
C GLU A 188 5.53 -0.01 9.13
N LEU A 189 4.41 0.12 9.86
CA LEU A 189 4.15 -0.66 11.06
C LEU A 189 4.01 -2.17 10.76
N LEU A 190 3.32 -2.53 9.67
CA LEU A 190 3.22 -3.92 9.23
C LEU A 190 4.60 -4.47 8.86
N SER A 191 5.41 -3.69 8.12
CA SER A 191 6.77 -4.08 7.76
C SER A 191 7.64 -4.31 9.00
N LEU A 192 7.56 -3.40 9.97
CA LEU A 192 8.30 -3.53 11.24
C LEU A 192 7.86 -4.78 12.00
N ASN A 193 6.56 -5.02 12.14
CA ASN A 193 6.02 -6.21 12.82
C ASN A 193 6.46 -7.51 12.12
N CYS A 194 6.45 -7.55 10.79
CA CYS A 194 6.94 -8.72 10.05
C CYS A 194 8.43 -8.94 10.30
N GLU A 195 9.23 -7.88 10.35
CA GLU A 195 10.67 -8.00 10.57
C GLU A 195 11.01 -8.43 12.00
N THR A 196 10.33 -7.87 13.00
CA THR A 196 10.51 -8.31 14.39
C THR A 196 10.11 -9.76 14.59
N THR A 197 8.96 -10.20 14.05
CA THR A 197 8.55 -11.61 14.15
C THR A 197 9.53 -12.55 13.44
N LYS A 198 10.12 -12.15 12.29
CA LYS A 198 11.18 -12.95 11.65
C LYS A 198 12.40 -13.10 12.57
N GLN A 199 12.83 -12.02 13.21
CA GLN A 199 13.97 -12.03 14.13
C GLN A 199 13.68 -12.92 15.35
N GLU A 200 12.47 -12.86 15.91
CA GLU A 200 12.04 -13.73 17.01
C GLU A 200 12.07 -15.20 16.62
N ILE A 201 11.56 -15.55 15.43
CA ILE A 201 11.61 -16.92 14.89
C ILE A 201 13.08 -17.36 14.79
N GLN A 202 13.93 -16.56 14.16
CA GLN A 202 15.35 -16.88 14.00
C GLN A 202 16.01 -17.11 15.36
N GLU A 203 15.87 -16.19 16.31
CA GLU A 203 16.46 -16.29 17.65
C GLU A 203 15.99 -17.55 18.39
N TYR A 204 14.71 -17.93 18.24
CA TYR A 204 14.17 -19.14 18.86
C TYR A 204 14.83 -20.41 18.32
N PHE A 205 14.98 -20.54 17.00
CA PHE A 205 15.69 -21.68 16.39
C PHE A 205 17.18 -21.69 16.73
N HIS A 206 17.87 -20.54 16.69
CA HIS A 206 19.28 -20.46 17.07
C HIS A 206 19.53 -20.90 18.51
N ARG A 207 18.61 -20.56 19.44
CA ARG A 207 18.70 -21.01 20.84
C ARG A 207 18.64 -22.53 20.96
N HIS A 208 17.70 -23.18 20.27
CA HIS A 208 17.59 -24.64 20.30
C HIS A 208 18.78 -25.35 19.66
N VAL A 209 19.29 -24.82 18.54
CA VAL A 209 20.51 -25.33 17.92
C VAL A 209 21.71 -25.22 18.89
N ARG A 210 21.84 -24.09 19.59
CA ARG A 210 22.91 -23.91 20.60
C ARG A 210 22.81 -24.91 21.74
N GLU A 211 21.61 -25.18 22.24
CA GLU A 211 21.42 -26.14 23.33
C GLU A 211 21.72 -27.58 22.88
N LEU A 212 21.27 -27.97 21.68
CA LEU A 212 21.63 -29.26 21.09
C LEU A 212 23.14 -29.40 20.90
N LYS A 213 23.80 -28.33 20.42
CA LYS A 213 25.24 -28.32 20.24
C LYS A 213 25.99 -28.46 21.56
N LYS A 214 25.56 -27.74 22.60
CA LYS A 214 26.10 -27.89 23.95
C LYS A 214 25.98 -29.32 24.47
N ARG A 215 24.87 -30.01 24.17
CA ARG A 215 24.67 -31.40 24.58
C ARG A 215 25.58 -32.37 23.83
N GLU A 216 25.78 -32.14 22.53
CA GLU A 216 26.76 -32.86 21.70
C GLU A 216 28.16 -32.70 22.27
N ASP A 217 28.61 -31.46 22.49
CA ASP A 217 29.94 -31.15 23.01
C ASP A 217 30.17 -31.77 24.40
N ALA A 218 29.14 -31.80 25.25
CA ALA A 218 29.21 -32.48 26.55
C ALA A 218 29.42 -34.00 26.43
N PHE A 219 28.75 -34.67 25.48
CA PHE A 219 28.96 -36.10 25.24
C PHE A 219 30.36 -36.38 24.68
N VAL A 220 30.85 -35.52 23.78
CA VAL A 220 32.21 -35.64 23.23
C VAL A 220 33.24 -35.48 24.35
N ALA A 221 33.08 -34.46 25.21
CA ALA A 221 33.98 -34.25 26.35
C ALA A 221 33.97 -35.43 27.34
N GLU A 222 32.80 -36.06 27.57
CA GLU A 222 32.70 -37.26 28.39
C GLU A 222 33.50 -38.43 27.79
N VAL A 223 33.41 -38.65 26.47
CA VAL A 223 34.20 -39.67 25.76
C VAL A 223 35.70 -39.39 25.83
N GLU A 224 36.11 -38.13 25.61
CA GLU A 224 37.52 -37.72 25.69
C GLU A 224 38.09 -37.90 27.10
N THR A 225 37.31 -37.54 28.15
CA THR A 225 37.75 -37.72 29.53
C THR A 225 37.92 -39.19 29.87
N PHE A 226 36.96 -40.04 29.48
CA PHE A 226 37.06 -41.50 29.63
C PHE A 226 38.31 -42.05 28.93
N GLN A 227 38.52 -41.69 27.66
CA GLN A 227 39.70 -42.11 26.90
C GLN A 227 40.99 -41.69 27.60
N SER A 228 41.09 -40.43 28.02
CA SER A 228 42.27 -39.90 28.71
C SER A 228 42.55 -40.63 30.02
N THR A 229 41.53 -40.88 30.83
CA THR A 229 41.68 -41.59 32.11
C THR A 229 42.13 -43.03 31.93
N GLU A 230 41.50 -43.76 31.00
CA GLU A 230 41.82 -45.16 30.72
C GLU A 230 43.21 -45.30 30.08
N THR A 231 43.55 -44.43 29.14
CA THR A 231 44.89 -44.42 28.51
C THR A 231 45.97 -44.18 29.55
N ARG A 232 45.76 -43.22 30.47
CA ARG A 232 46.72 -42.95 31.55
C ARG A 232 46.88 -44.13 32.51
N LEU A 233 45.78 -44.80 32.86
CA LEU A 233 45.83 -45.99 33.71
C LEU A 233 46.60 -47.13 33.02
N MET A 234 46.30 -47.41 31.75
CA MET A 234 46.99 -48.44 30.98
C MET A 234 48.47 -48.13 30.79
N ALA A 235 48.83 -46.87 30.53
CA ALA A 235 50.23 -46.44 30.44
C ALA A 235 50.97 -46.62 31.77
N ALA A 236 50.37 -46.21 32.90
CA ALA A 236 51.00 -46.38 34.21
C ALA A 236 51.21 -47.87 34.56
N LEU A 237 50.23 -48.73 34.27
CA LEU A 237 50.37 -50.18 34.47
C LEU A 237 51.47 -50.77 33.58
N ARG A 238 51.55 -50.35 32.32
CA ARG A 238 52.64 -50.74 31.41
C ARG A 238 53.99 -50.33 31.99
N ASP A 239 54.14 -49.09 32.45
CA ASP A 239 55.41 -48.57 32.96
C ASP A 239 55.87 -49.35 34.21
N VAL A 240 54.95 -49.68 35.12
CA VAL A 240 55.25 -50.53 36.30
C VAL A 240 55.71 -51.92 35.85
N LEU A 241 55.02 -52.55 34.90
CA LEU A 241 55.41 -53.87 34.39
C LEU A 241 56.78 -53.83 33.68
N GLU A 242 57.09 -52.74 32.97
CA GLU A 242 58.39 -52.55 32.31
C GLU A 242 59.53 -52.40 33.32
N ILE A 243 59.31 -51.64 34.41
CA ILE A 243 60.26 -51.51 35.52
C ILE A 243 60.50 -52.86 36.20
N GLU A 244 59.43 -53.58 36.57
CA GLU A 244 59.56 -54.89 37.21
C GLU A 244 60.26 -55.90 36.29
N SER A 245 59.94 -55.88 34.98
CA SER A 245 60.64 -56.70 33.99
C SER A 245 62.14 -56.39 33.92
N SER A 246 62.52 -55.11 33.97
CA SER A 246 63.92 -54.68 34.00
C SER A 246 64.62 -55.14 35.29
N ASN A 247 64.00 -54.92 36.45
CA ASN A 247 64.52 -55.33 37.76
C ASN A 247 64.75 -56.84 37.83
N MET A 248 63.78 -57.64 37.36
CA MET A 248 63.92 -59.09 37.28
C MET A 248 65.06 -59.49 36.34
N SER A 249 65.17 -58.85 35.16
CA SER A 249 66.24 -59.15 34.20
C SER A 249 67.63 -58.84 34.75
N GLU A 250 67.80 -57.71 35.46
CA GLU A 250 69.05 -57.34 36.10
C GLU A 250 69.41 -58.28 37.26
N ALA A 251 68.41 -58.65 38.07
CA ALA A 251 68.58 -59.61 39.17
C ALA A 251 69.02 -60.98 38.64
N VAL A 252 68.40 -61.46 37.54
CA VAL A 252 68.79 -62.69 36.86
C VAL A 252 70.22 -62.59 36.34
N ALA A 253 70.55 -61.52 35.60
CA ALA A 253 71.89 -61.35 35.02
C ALA A 253 73.00 -61.27 36.09
N ARG A 254 72.76 -60.57 37.20
CA ARG A 254 73.70 -60.46 38.32
C ARG A 254 73.93 -61.83 38.98
N LEU A 255 72.87 -62.57 39.25
CA LEU A 255 72.97 -63.90 39.85
C LEU A 255 73.65 -64.89 38.90
N GLU A 256 73.35 -64.85 37.59
CA GLU A 256 74.03 -65.67 36.59
C GLU A 256 75.54 -65.38 36.51
N ALA A 257 75.95 -64.11 36.53
CA ALA A 257 77.36 -63.73 36.51
C ALA A 257 78.11 -64.27 37.74
N ALA A 258 77.49 -64.19 38.92
CA ALA A 258 78.04 -64.75 40.15
C ALA A 258 78.14 -66.28 40.11
N LEU A 259 77.10 -66.96 39.60
CA LEU A 259 77.10 -68.42 39.44
C LEU A 259 78.15 -68.91 38.43
N LYS A 260 78.51 -68.10 37.43
CA LYS A 260 79.60 -68.37 36.47
C LYS A 260 80.99 -68.07 37.05
N GLY A 261 81.08 -67.46 38.24
CA GLY A 261 82.33 -67.04 38.87
C GLY A 261 82.92 -65.77 38.27
N GLU A 262 82.14 -64.99 37.50
CA GLU A 262 82.56 -63.73 36.89
C GLU A 262 82.48 -62.54 37.88
N TYR A 263 81.74 -62.71 38.97
CA TYR A 263 81.53 -61.72 40.03
C TYR A 263 81.56 -62.41 41.40
N ASP A 264 82.30 -61.84 42.35
CA ASP A 264 82.41 -62.37 43.73
C ASP A 264 81.22 -61.84 44.56
N MET A 265 80.36 -62.73 45.02
CA MET A 265 79.17 -62.43 45.84
C MET A 265 79.34 -62.99 47.23
N ASP A 266 78.90 -62.25 48.24
CA ASP A 266 78.93 -62.75 49.61
C ASP A 266 77.84 -63.81 49.84
N ASP A 267 78.11 -64.75 50.77
CA ASP A 267 77.18 -65.85 51.06
C ASP A 267 75.80 -65.36 51.55
N ASN A 268 75.74 -64.21 52.22
CA ASN A 268 74.47 -63.63 52.67
C ASN A 268 73.66 -63.07 51.48
N GLU A 269 74.30 -62.49 50.47
CA GLU A 269 73.69 -62.03 49.23
C GLU A 269 73.10 -63.19 48.45
N ILE A 270 73.81 -64.31 48.35
CA ILE A 270 73.32 -65.52 47.68
C ILE A 270 72.05 -66.03 48.37
N VAL A 271 72.04 -66.07 49.71
CA VAL A 271 70.86 -66.48 50.48
C VAL A 271 69.69 -65.49 50.29
N ARG A 272 69.96 -64.18 50.25
CA ARG A 272 68.93 -63.16 49.94
C ARG A 272 68.31 -63.39 48.57
N PHE A 273 69.12 -63.56 47.52
CA PHE A 273 68.62 -63.83 46.17
C PHE A 273 67.82 -65.13 46.11
N LYS A 274 68.28 -66.20 46.76
CA LYS A 274 67.52 -67.47 46.82
C LYS A 274 66.12 -67.26 47.38
N ASN A 275 65.98 -66.51 48.47
CA ASN A 275 64.67 -66.27 49.09
C ASN A 275 63.77 -65.42 48.17
N ILE A 276 64.31 -64.31 47.64
CA ILE A 276 63.58 -63.40 46.72
C ILE A 276 63.09 -64.15 45.47
N PHE A 277 63.95 -64.95 44.85
CA PHE A 277 63.60 -65.71 43.65
C PHE A 277 62.59 -66.82 43.96
N THR A 278 62.69 -67.48 45.12
CA THR A 278 61.74 -68.53 45.52
C THR A 278 60.33 -67.95 45.72
N GLU A 279 60.22 -66.80 46.39
CA GLU A 279 58.96 -66.09 46.59
C GLU A 279 58.42 -65.53 45.26
N GLY A 280 59.29 -64.92 44.43
CA GLY A 280 58.91 -64.35 43.14
C GLY A 280 58.48 -65.39 42.10
N LEU A 281 59.03 -66.61 42.14
CA LEU A 281 58.67 -67.70 41.23
C LEU A 281 57.22 -68.16 41.41
N GLU A 282 56.71 -68.14 42.65
CA GLU A 282 55.30 -68.50 42.91
C GLU A 282 54.35 -67.44 42.35
N TYR A 283 54.72 -66.16 42.47
CA TYR A 283 53.97 -65.06 41.85
C TYR A 283 53.94 -65.17 40.32
N LEU A 284 55.10 -65.38 39.68
CA LEU A 284 55.19 -65.47 38.21
C LEU A 284 54.45 -66.68 37.63
N ARG A 285 54.43 -67.82 38.32
CA ARG A 285 53.65 -69.01 37.89
C ARG A 285 52.15 -68.75 37.86
N ASN A 286 51.67 -67.87 38.74
CA ASN A 286 50.26 -67.51 38.85
C ASN A 286 49.92 -66.22 38.08
N PHE A 287 50.90 -65.54 37.49
CA PHE A 287 50.69 -64.30 36.76
C PHE A 287 50.06 -64.57 35.38
N SER A 288 48.76 -64.33 35.28
CA SER A 288 47.94 -64.48 34.08
C SER A 288 47.08 -63.24 33.88
N PRO A 289 47.55 -62.21 33.17
CA PRO A 289 46.73 -61.05 32.88
C PRO A 289 45.65 -61.41 31.85
N ASP A 290 44.39 -61.43 32.27
CA ASP A 290 43.22 -61.60 31.38
C ASP A 290 43.04 -60.38 30.47
N ALA A 291 43.81 -60.34 29.38
CA ALA A 291 43.87 -59.19 28.48
C ALA A 291 42.53 -58.91 27.76
N ASP A 292 41.72 -59.95 27.53
CA ASP A 292 40.51 -59.83 26.74
C ASP A 292 39.35 -59.16 27.50
N GLU A 293 39.26 -59.30 28.83
CA GLU A 293 38.20 -58.65 29.62
C GLU A 293 38.60 -57.27 30.15
N LEU A 294 39.89 -57.03 30.43
CA LEU A 294 40.35 -55.82 31.08
C LEU A 294 40.56 -54.64 30.12
N PHE A 295 40.95 -54.90 28.87
CA PHE A 295 41.32 -53.86 27.90
C PHE A 295 40.28 -53.64 26.79
N CYS A 296 39.23 -54.47 26.69
CA CYS A 296 38.22 -54.40 25.63
C CYS A 296 36.98 -53.54 25.97
N LYS A 297 37.13 -52.47 26.75
CA LYS A 297 36.01 -51.57 27.08
C LYS A 297 35.46 -50.90 25.81
N LYS A 298 34.17 -51.10 25.49
CA LYS A 298 33.52 -50.55 24.29
C LYS A 298 32.54 -49.43 24.66
N LEU A 299 32.71 -48.26 24.04
CA LEU A 299 31.75 -47.16 24.13
C LEU A 299 30.65 -47.33 23.06
N ARG A 300 29.40 -47.13 23.45
CA ARG A 300 28.26 -47.11 22.53
C ARG A 300 27.36 -45.93 22.85
N PHE A 301 27.13 -45.08 21.85
CA PHE A 301 26.11 -44.05 21.93
C PHE A 301 24.75 -44.64 21.56
N THR A 302 23.77 -44.54 22.46
CA THR A 302 22.39 -44.98 22.23
C THR A 302 21.44 -43.81 22.41
N VAL A 303 20.56 -43.60 21.44
CA VAL A 303 19.50 -42.59 21.51
C VAL A 303 18.19 -43.29 21.77
N GLU A 304 17.64 -43.16 22.97
CA GLU A 304 16.27 -43.57 23.23
C GLU A 304 15.32 -42.66 22.42
N ASP A 305 14.32 -43.25 21.75
CA ASP A 305 13.30 -42.52 20.98
C ASP A 305 13.80 -41.65 19.80
N ALA A 306 14.83 -42.06 19.07
CA ALA A 306 15.36 -41.34 17.89
C ALA A 306 14.28 -40.95 16.84
N ALA A 307 13.17 -41.70 16.77
CA ALA A 307 12.07 -41.43 15.85
C ALA A 307 11.14 -40.26 16.26
N ARG A 308 11.16 -39.82 17.54
CA ARG A 308 10.27 -38.77 18.03
C ARG A 308 10.75 -37.36 17.69
N LEU A 309 12.06 -37.16 17.62
CA LEU A 309 12.66 -35.86 17.35
C LEU A 309 12.30 -35.31 15.94
N PRO A 310 12.39 -36.09 14.85
CA PRO A 310 11.95 -35.63 13.53
C PRO A 310 10.48 -35.20 13.48
N GLY A 311 9.60 -35.98 14.13
CA GLY A 311 8.17 -35.63 14.23
C GLY A 311 7.93 -34.33 14.99
N ALA A 312 8.63 -34.15 16.11
CA ALA A 312 8.57 -32.91 16.89
C ALA A 312 9.07 -31.69 16.11
N ILE A 313 10.13 -31.85 15.29
CA ILE A 313 10.65 -30.79 14.42
C ILE A 313 9.64 -30.42 13.34
N GLN A 314 8.97 -31.41 12.73
CA GLN A 314 8.00 -31.16 11.66
C GLN A 314 6.78 -30.36 12.14
N THR A 315 6.35 -30.57 13.38
CA THR A 315 5.21 -29.85 13.98
C THR A 315 5.62 -28.62 14.80
N PHE A 316 6.87 -28.15 14.65
CA PHE A 316 7.42 -27.12 15.51
C PHE A 316 7.05 -25.71 15.06
N GLY A 317 6.22 -25.04 15.86
CA GLY A 317 5.80 -23.66 15.63
C GLY A 317 4.65 -23.52 14.63
N GLU A 318 3.84 -22.47 14.80
CA GLU A 318 2.74 -22.11 13.90
C GLU A 318 2.68 -20.58 13.78
N ILE A 319 2.55 -20.06 12.56
CA ILE A 319 2.39 -18.62 12.31
C ILE A 319 0.91 -18.30 12.25
N THR A 320 0.42 -17.48 13.18
CA THR A 320 -0.97 -17.01 13.20
C THR A 320 -1.03 -15.54 12.81
N VAL A 321 -1.87 -15.20 11.81
CA VAL A 321 -2.15 -13.81 11.43
C VAL A 321 -3.42 -13.36 12.14
N MET A 322 -3.31 -12.35 13.01
CA MET A 322 -4.46 -11.77 13.69
C MET A 322 -5.01 -10.58 12.90
N TYR A 323 -6.32 -10.59 12.62
CA TYR A 323 -7.02 -9.49 11.99
C TYR A 323 -7.71 -8.62 13.04
N PRO A 324 -7.65 -7.28 12.95
CA PRO A 324 -8.40 -6.41 13.85
C PRO A 324 -9.91 -6.64 13.69
N GLY A 325 -10.60 -7.00 14.78
CA GLY A 325 -12.07 -6.98 14.86
C GLY A 325 -12.80 -8.00 13.98
N SER A 326 -12.64 -9.29 14.27
CA SER A 326 -13.34 -10.37 13.57
C SER A 326 -14.78 -10.58 14.07
N THR A 327 -15.73 -9.84 13.50
CA THR A 327 -17.10 -10.32 13.30
C THR A 327 -17.38 -10.46 11.80
N GLY A 328 -16.74 -11.46 11.19
CA GLY A 328 -17.29 -12.11 9.99
C GLY A 328 -17.39 -11.25 8.73
N ARG A 329 -16.28 -10.64 8.32
CA ARG A 329 -15.83 -10.41 6.93
C ARG A 329 -14.70 -9.40 6.99
N TYR A 330 -13.46 -9.84 6.75
CA TYR A 330 -12.38 -8.91 6.44
C TYR A 330 -12.71 -8.30 5.07
N ASP A 331 -13.41 -7.16 5.06
CA ASP A 331 -13.60 -6.42 3.82
C ASP A 331 -12.22 -5.95 3.37
N LYS A 332 -11.84 -6.34 2.14
CA LYS A 332 -10.56 -5.96 1.54
C LYS A 332 -10.38 -4.45 1.71
N LEU A 333 -9.18 -4.02 2.12
CA LEU A 333 -8.83 -2.59 2.32
C LEU A 333 -9.16 -1.72 1.08
N GLU A 334 -9.21 -2.33 -0.09
CA GLU A 334 -9.60 -1.76 -1.37
C GLU A 334 -11.06 -1.32 -1.44
N ALA A 335 -11.96 -2.00 -0.73
CA ALA A 335 -13.40 -1.69 -0.73
C ALA A 335 -13.73 -0.44 0.12
N SER A 336 -12.89 -0.10 1.09
CA SER A 336 -13.12 0.97 2.07
C SER A 336 -12.45 2.31 1.70
N TYR A 337 -11.38 2.31 0.91
CA TYR A 337 -10.56 3.51 0.64
C TYR A 337 -10.58 4.01 -0.81
N VAL A 338 -11.54 3.57 -1.64
CA VAL A 338 -11.66 4.01 -3.04
C VAL A 338 -12.76 5.08 -3.17
N PRO A 339 -12.43 6.38 -3.23
CA PRO A 339 -13.35 7.40 -3.69
C PRO A 339 -13.75 7.12 -5.15
N LYS A 340 -14.93 6.55 -5.34
CA LYS A 340 -15.54 6.49 -6.67
C LYS A 340 -15.88 7.94 -7.07
N MET A 341 -15.43 8.36 -8.26
CA MET A 341 -16.08 9.37 -9.13
C MET A 341 -15.52 10.80 -9.25
N ILE A 342 -14.51 11.27 -8.49
CA ILE A 342 -14.05 12.67 -8.67
C ILE A 342 -13.06 12.82 -9.83
N SER A 343 -12.10 11.91 -9.99
CA SER A 343 -11.05 12.00 -11.03
C SER A 343 -11.57 11.83 -12.47
N ALA A 344 -12.73 11.19 -12.64
CA ALA A 344 -13.32 10.91 -13.96
C ALA A 344 -14.31 11.99 -14.45
N LYS A 345 -14.66 12.97 -13.60
CA LYS A 345 -15.71 13.96 -13.90
C LYS A 345 -15.30 15.41 -13.65
N VAL A 346 -14.22 15.67 -12.92
CA VAL A 346 -13.64 17.00 -12.85
C VAL A 346 -12.81 17.20 -14.10
N GLY A 347 -13.36 17.94 -15.06
CA GLY A 347 -12.60 18.46 -16.20
C GLY A 347 -11.42 19.26 -15.68
N LEU A 348 -10.26 18.64 -15.56
CA LEU A 348 -9.02 19.31 -15.16
C LEU A 348 -8.62 20.26 -16.30
N GLU A 349 -7.76 21.26 -16.07
CA GLU A 349 -7.30 22.16 -17.16
C GLU A 349 -6.76 21.42 -18.40
N SER A 350 -6.34 20.16 -18.23
CA SER A 350 -5.98 19.22 -19.30
C SER A 350 -7.13 18.86 -20.26
N ASP A 351 -8.37 18.85 -19.78
CA ASP A 351 -9.55 18.50 -20.58
C ASP A 351 -10.03 19.71 -21.41
N HIS A 352 -9.85 20.93 -20.89
CA HIS A 352 -10.02 22.15 -21.68
C HIS A 352 -9.03 22.24 -22.85
N TYR A 353 -7.79 21.74 -22.70
CA TYR A 353 -6.82 21.66 -23.79
C TYR A 353 -7.22 20.63 -24.85
N ARG A 354 -7.82 19.48 -24.46
CA ARG A 354 -8.35 18.50 -25.42
C ARG A 354 -9.54 19.03 -26.21
N ILE A 355 -10.45 19.76 -25.57
CA ILE A 355 -11.60 20.38 -26.23
C ILE A 355 -11.12 21.45 -27.20
N ARG A 356 -10.21 22.34 -26.77
CA ARG A 356 -9.61 23.38 -27.62
C ARG A 356 -8.81 22.80 -28.79
N SER A 357 -8.03 21.73 -28.55
CA SER A 357 -7.27 21.03 -29.59
C SER A 357 -8.17 20.27 -30.57
N ASN A 358 -9.31 19.74 -30.13
CA ASN A 358 -10.29 19.12 -31.02
C ASN A 358 -11.07 20.18 -31.82
N GLU A 359 -11.39 21.33 -31.23
CA GLU A 359 -11.98 22.46 -31.94
C GLU A 359 -11.01 23.05 -32.97
N GLU A 360 -9.72 23.19 -32.63
CA GLU A 360 -8.66 23.61 -33.56
C GLU A 360 -8.39 22.56 -34.65
N ARG A 361 -8.43 21.26 -34.32
CA ARG A 361 -8.33 20.17 -35.32
C ARG A 361 -9.54 20.13 -36.24
N ASN A 362 -10.76 20.29 -35.73
CA ASN A 362 -11.96 20.31 -36.54
C ASN A 362 -12.02 21.57 -37.43
N ALA A 363 -11.51 22.71 -36.95
CA ALA A 363 -11.32 23.90 -37.77
C ALA A 363 -10.20 23.73 -38.82
N ALA A 364 -9.15 22.94 -38.53
CA ALA A 364 -8.05 22.66 -39.45
C ALA A 364 -8.40 21.65 -40.56
N VAL A 365 -9.45 20.83 -40.41
CA VAL A 365 -9.91 19.92 -41.47
C VAL A 365 -10.56 20.70 -42.63
N ASP A 366 -11.12 21.89 -42.39
CA ASP A 366 -11.70 22.74 -43.46
C ASP A 366 -10.68 23.67 -44.14
N ILE A 367 -9.46 23.79 -43.62
CA ILE A 367 -8.40 24.64 -44.19
C ILE A 367 -7.16 23.80 -44.52
N GLY A 368 -7.39 22.67 -45.19
CA GLY A 368 -6.36 21.72 -45.60
C GLY A 368 -5.85 21.91 -47.03
N ARG A 369 -5.33 23.08 -47.42
CA ARG A 369 -4.39 23.16 -48.56
C ARG A 369 -3.35 24.28 -48.38
N ASN A 370 -2.09 23.86 -48.23
CA ASN A 370 -0.85 24.63 -47.99
C ASN A 370 -0.75 25.16 -46.55
N ARG A 371 0.29 24.90 -45.76
CA ARG A 371 1.72 24.90 -46.06
C ARG A 371 2.50 24.21 -44.92
N PHE A 372 3.70 23.73 -45.23
CA PHE A 372 4.71 23.15 -44.33
C PHE A 372 5.31 24.17 -43.33
N ARG A 373 5.96 23.63 -42.26
CA ARG A 373 6.74 24.25 -41.15
C ARG A 373 5.88 24.79 -40.00
N GLU A 374 6.16 24.58 -38.71
CA GLU A 374 7.41 24.34 -37.97
C GLU A 374 7.14 23.41 -36.77
N ALA A 375 8.15 22.64 -36.36
CA ALA A 375 8.11 21.83 -35.15
C ALA A 375 8.53 22.69 -33.95
N ASP A 376 7.56 23.09 -33.12
CA ASP A 376 7.82 23.71 -31.83
C ASP A 376 7.32 22.85 -30.66
N SER A 377 8.15 22.85 -29.62
CA SER A 377 8.06 22.14 -28.35
C SER A 377 6.65 21.91 -27.78
N LEU A 378 6.33 20.65 -27.47
CA LEU A 378 5.16 20.28 -26.67
C LEU A 378 5.20 20.95 -25.28
N PRO A 379 4.10 21.52 -24.78
CA PRO A 379 4.07 22.17 -23.46
C PRO A 379 4.34 21.17 -22.32
N GLU A 380 5.20 21.56 -21.37
CA GLU A 380 5.58 20.83 -20.15
C GLU A 380 4.37 20.30 -19.35
N HIS A 381 3.21 20.96 -19.47
CA HIS A 381 1.95 20.60 -18.83
C HIS A 381 1.34 19.29 -19.35
N SER A 382 1.55 18.91 -20.61
CA SER A 382 1.01 17.64 -21.17
C SER A 382 1.77 16.40 -20.66
N LEU A 383 3.04 16.57 -20.31
CA LEU A 383 3.88 15.50 -19.75
C LEU A 383 3.48 15.19 -18.30
N ARG A 384 3.22 16.23 -17.48
CA ARG A 384 2.73 16.05 -16.10
C ARG A 384 1.36 15.38 -16.07
N TYR A 385 0.48 15.74 -16.99
CA TYR A 385 -0.84 15.11 -17.15
C TYR A 385 -0.71 13.63 -17.55
N ARG A 386 0.04 13.32 -18.61
CA ARG A 386 0.22 11.93 -19.06
C ARG A 386 0.85 11.06 -17.98
N ARG A 387 1.83 11.61 -17.25
CA ARG A 387 2.47 10.94 -16.12
C ARG A 387 1.50 10.70 -14.97
N ARG A 388 0.65 11.66 -14.61
CA ARG A 388 -0.38 11.46 -13.58
C ARG A 388 -1.41 10.40 -13.98
N GLN A 389 -1.88 10.43 -15.23
CA GLN A 389 -2.82 9.42 -15.74
C GLN A 389 -2.21 8.02 -15.73
N GLN A 390 -0.96 7.91 -16.17
CA GLN A 390 -0.21 6.66 -16.14
C GLN A 390 -0.03 6.15 -14.70
N ILE A 391 0.31 7.01 -13.74
CA ILE A 391 0.44 6.63 -12.32
C ILE A 391 -0.90 6.20 -11.74
N GLU A 392 -1.99 6.92 -12.02
CA GLU A 392 -3.33 6.54 -11.59
C GLU A 392 -3.73 5.19 -12.20
N GLU A 393 -3.51 4.99 -13.50
CA GLU A 393 -3.82 3.73 -14.21
C GLU A 393 -2.96 2.56 -13.69
N GLU A 394 -1.67 2.77 -13.47
CA GLU A 394 -0.77 1.78 -12.87
C GLU A 394 -1.19 1.42 -11.44
N ALA A 395 -1.59 2.41 -10.61
CA ALA A 395 -2.10 2.16 -9.26
C ALA A 395 -3.42 1.38 -9.28
N TRP A 396 -4.37 1.75 -10.15
CA TRP A 396 -5.61 1.01 -10.34
C TRP A 396 -5.39 -0.38 -10.93
N ASN A 397 -4.37 -0.58 -11.75
CA ASN A 397 -4.00 -1.89 -12.28
C ASN A 397 -3.39 -2.80 -11.20
N ARG A 398 -2.58 -2.25 -10.28
CA ARG A 398 -2.08 -3.02 -9.13
C ARG A 398 -3.21 -3.49 -8.21
N VAL A 399 -4.21 -2.64 -7.99
CA VAL A 399 -5.40 -2.98 -7.18
C VAL A 399 -6.29 -4.00 -7.91
N ARG A 400 -6.57 -3.81 -9.21
CA ARG A 400 -7.38 -4.75 -10.01
C ARG A 400 -6.70 -6.09 -10.29
N GLY A 401 -5.37 -6.11 -10.37
CA GLY A 401 -4.56 -7.32 -10.60
C GLY A 401 -4.66 -8.35 -9.47
N ILE A 402 -5.14 -7.95 -8.29
CA ILE A 402 -5.35 -8.84 -7.15
C ILE A 402 -6.62 -9.72 -7.34
N GLU A 403 -7.48 -9.43 -8.32
CA GLU A 403 -8.68 -10.24 -8.62
C GLU A 403 -8.52 -11.19 -9.83
N GLY A 404 -7.29 -11.36 -10.33
CA GLY A 404 -7.01 -12.04 -11.60
C GLY A 404 -6.44 -13.46 -11.55
N ASP A 405 -6.04 -14.00 -10.40
CA ASP A 405 -5.57 -15.39 -10.29
C ASP A 405 -6.57 -16.24 -9.52
N LYS A 406 -7.43 -16.95 -10.26
CA LYS A 406 -8.12 -18.15 -9.76
C LYS A 406 -7.16 -19.34 -9.80
N GLU A 407 -6.04 -19.23 -9.09
CA GLU A 407 -5.38 -20.40 -8.50
C GLU A 407 -5.49 -20.32 -6.98
N ARG A 408 -5.85 -21.45 -6.42
CA ARG A 408 -6.54 -21.61 -5.16
C ARG A 408 -5.56 -21.50 -3.99
N SER A 409 -5.18 -20.29 -3.57
CA SER A 409 -4.42 -20.08 -2.33
C SER A 409 -5.35 -20.04 -1.12
N VAL A 410 -5.86 -21.22 -0.72
CA VAL A 410 -6.33 -21.41 0.65
C VAL A 410 -5.07 -21.63 1.51
N PRO A 411 -4.85 -20.86 2.59
CA PRO A 411 -3.79 -21.18 3.53
C PRO A 411 -4.06 -22.56 4.13
N GLY A 412 -3.12 -23.51 3.97
CA GLY A 412 -3.15 -24.79 4.69
C GLY A 412 -3.65 -26.02 3.92
N LYS A 413 -3.17 -26.29 2.71
CA LYS A 413 -3.23 -27.65 2.15
C LYS A 413 -1.88 -28.08 1.55
N SER A 414 -1.13 -28.87 2.33
CA SER A 414 -0.08 -29.72 1.77
C SER A 414 -0.71 -30.92 1.07
N ILE A 415 0.00 -31.50 0.09
CA ILE A 415 -0.41 -32.61 -0.78
C ILE A 415 -0.57 -33.95 -0.03
N TRP A 416 -0.25 -34.01 1.26
CA TRP A 416 -0.35 -35.23 2.07
C TRP A 416 -1.29 -35.02 3.25
N SER A 417 -2.60 -34.98 2.99
CA SER A 417 -3.62 -35.09 4.04
C SER A 417 -4.94 -35.53 3.43
N ARG A 418 -5.13 -36.85 3.28
CA ARG A 418 -6.47 -37.44 3.30
C ARG A 418 -6.75 -37.94 4.74
N PRO A 419 -7.97 -37.73 5.26
CA PRO A 419 -8.28 -37.98 6.67
C PRO A 419 -8.61 -39.45 6.92
N PRO A 420 -8.61 -39.88 8.18
CA PRO A 420 -9.68 -40.73 8.67
C PRO A 420 -10.48 -40.03 9.77
N ASP A 421 -11.70 -40.50 9.85
CA ASP A 421 -12.87 -40.02 10.57
C ASP A 421 -12.76 -39.95 12.11
N GLU A 422 -13.71 -39.18 12.63
CA GLU A 422 -14.49 -39.42 13.86
C GLU A 422 -13.88 -39.28 15.27
N LYS A 423 -14.41 -38.26 15.97
CA LYS A 423 -15.06 -38.29 17.30
C LYS A 423 -14.23 -38.58 18.59
N LYS A 424 -14.45 -37.65 19.54
CA LYS A 424 -14.62 -37.77 21.01
C LYS A 424 -13.43 -37.48 21.96
N GLU A 425 -13.74 -36.53 22.85
CA GLU A 425 -13.47 -36.45 24.30
C GLU A 425 -12.03 -36.28 24.83
N LYS A 426 -11.85 -35.21 25.61
CA LYS A 426 -10.64 -34.92 26.42
C LYS A 426 -10.64 -35.79 27.70
N PRO A 427 -9.53 -36.44 28.09
CA PRO A 427 -9.43 -37.10 29.39
C PRO A 427 -8.79 -36.20 30.47
N GLN A 428 -9.48 -36.07 31.61
CA GLN A 428 -9.09 -35.34 32.83
C GLN A 428 -7.84 -35.90 33.57
N TYR A 429 -7.14 -36.89 33.02
CA TYR A 429 -6.06 -37.61 33.71
C TYR A 429 -4.72 -36.84 33.73
N LEU A 430 -4.52 -35.89 32.79
CA LEU A 430 -3.31 -35.06 32.71
C LEU A 430 -3.17 -34.07 33.87
N SER A 431 -4.28 -33.60 34.45
CA SER A 431 -4.24 -32.63 35.56
C SER A 431 -3.66 -33.22 36.85
N HIS A 432 -3.93 -34.50 37.12
CA HIS A 432 -3.51 -35.15 38.36
C HIS A 432 -2.01 -35.50 38.35
N ILE A 433 -1.49 -35.90 37.19
CA ILE A 433 -0.05 -36.20 37.01
C ILE A 433 0.78 -34.92 37.13
N ILE A 434 0.32 -33.80 36.57
CA ILE A 434 1.01 -32.50 36.69
C ILE A 434 1.07 -32.03 38.15
N GLN A 435 0.01 -32.24 38.94
CA GLN A 435 0.03 -31.90 40.38
C GLN A 435 0.98 -32.78 41.19
N MET A 436 1.01 -34.10 40.93
CA MET A 436 1.97 -35.00 41.60
C MET A 436 3.43 -34.66 41.27
N LEU A 437 3.73 -34.35 40.01
CA LEU A 437 5.10 -33.98 39.60
C LEU A 437 5.55 -32.65 40.19
N LYS A 438 4.64 -31.68 40.36
CA LYS A 438 4.94 -30.41 41.05
C LYS A 438 5.26 -30.61 42.53
N LYS A 439 4.53 -31.49 43.23
CA LYS A 439 4.77 -31.80 44.65
C LYS A 439 6.14 -32.46 44.86
N ARG A 440 6.48 -33.47 44.04
CA ARG A 440 7.80 -34.15 44.06
C ARG A 440 8.98 -33.24 43.68
N LYS A 441 8.75 -32.16 42.94
CA LYS A 441 9.80 -31.17 42.62
C LYS A 441 10.06 -30.25 43.82
N MET A 442 9.01 -29.83 44.53
CA MET A 442 9.15 -28.99 45.73
C MET A 442 9.81 -29.74 46.89
N GLU A 443 9.50 -31.02 47.07
CA GLU A 443 10.14 -31.87 48.10
C GLU A 443 11.65 -31.99 47.85
N ARG A 444 12.08 -32.24 46.61
CA ARG A 444 13.52 -32.30 46.25
C ARG A 444 14.27 -30.98 46.44
N ILE A 445 13.65 -29.85 46.10
CA ILE A 445 14.26 -28.52 46.33
C ILE A 445 14.43 -28.27 47.83
N SER A 446 13.49 -28.71 48.67
CA SER A 446 13.59 -28.57 50.13
C SER A 446 14.70 -29.44 50.72
N GLU A 447 14.89 -30.66 50.20
CA GLU A 447 15.95 -31.57 50.63
C GLU A 447 17.35 -31.04 50.23
N GLU A 448 17.49 -30.51 49.00
CA GLU A 448 18.74 -29.90 48.53
C GLU A 448 19.12 -28.64 49.34
N GLN A 449 18.14 -27.82 49.73
CA GLN A 449 18.36 -26.66 50.59
C GLN A 449 18.81 -27.04 52.01
N GLN A 450 18.26 -28.12 52.58
CA GLN A 450 18.69 -28.62 53.89
C GLN A 450 20.11 -29.21 53.84
N LEU A 451 20.46 -29.89 52.75
CA LEU A 451 21.81 -30.43 52.56
C LEU A 451 22.86 -29.31 52.47
N ALA A 452 22.55 -28.23 51.74
CA ALA A 452 23.43 -27.06 51.63
C ALA A 452 23.69 -26.39 52.99
N LEU A 453 22.64 -26.20 53.80
CA LEU A 453 22.77 -25.63 55.15
C LEU A 453 23.59 -26.50 56.10
N ASN A 454 23.51 -27.83 55.98
CA ASN A 454 24.32 -28.74 56.79
C ASN A 454 25.80 -28.69 56.39
N ILE A 455 26.11 -28.59 55.08
CA ILE A 455 27.49 -28.47 54.58
C ILE A 455 28.13 -27.17 55.05
N ASP A 456 27.40 -26.05 55.06
CA ASP A 456 27.90 -24.78 55.57
C ASP A 456 28.18 -24.84 57.08
N ARG A 457 27.32 -25.52 57.85
CA ARG A 457 27.52 -25.70 59.30
C ARG A 457 28.72 -26.58 59.63
N GLU A 458 28.99 -27.62 58.84
CA GLU A 458 30.19 -28.46 58.98
C GLU A 458 31.47 -27.69 58.65
N ARG A 459 31.43 -26.81 57.64
CA ARG A 459 32.56 -25.92 57.30
C ARG A 459 32.87 -24.94 58.42
N ASP A 460 31.86 -24.35 59.04
CA ASP A 460 32.05 -23.43 60.16
C ASP A 460 32.66 -24.13 61.39
N GLN A 461 32.27 -25.39 61.65
CA GLN A 461 32.86 -26.20 62.72
C GLN A 461 34.34 -26.55 62.44
N GLN A 462 34.69 -26.87 61.20
CA GLN A 462 36.08 -27.13 60.82
C GLN A 462 36.96 -25.87 60.92
N MET A 463 36.43 -24.71 60.54
CA MET A 463 37.16 -23.43 60.66
C MET A 463 37.35 -23.00 62.12
N GLY A 464 36.37 -23.25 62.99
CA GLY A 464 36.49 -23.03 64.44
C GLY A 464 37.57 -23.89 65.09
N GLY A 465 37.69 -25.16 64.69
CA GLY A 465 38.74 -26.07 65.18
C GLY A 465 40.15 -25.62 64.80
N VAL A 466 40.33 -25.06 63.60
CA VAL A 466 41.64 -24.56 63.12
C VAL A 466 42.08 -23.29 63.88
N GLN A 467 41.14 -22.46 64.35
CA GLN A 467 41.46 -21.29 65.17
C GLN A 467 41.88 -21.66 66.60
N GLN A 468 41.30 -22.73 67.17
CA GLN A 468 41.61 -23.17 68.52
C GLN A 468 43.02 -23.79 68.62
N VAL A 469 43.42 -24.59 67.62
CA VAL A 469 44.79 -25.16 67.54
C VAL A 469 45.85 -24.07 67.40
N ARG A 470 45.58 -23.00 66.65
CA ARG A 470 46.50 -21.86 66.51
C ARG A 470 46.68 -21.02 67.78
N GLN A 471 45.69 -21.01 68.68
CA GLN A 471 45.80 -20.33 69.97
C GLN A 471 46.64 -21.15 70.96
N GLU A 472 46.46 -22.48 70.99
CA GLU A 472 47.23 -23.37 71.86
C GLU A 472 48.73 -23.40 71.48
N ASP A 473 49.06 -23.39 70.19
CA ASP A 473 50.45 -23.30 69.71
C ASP A 473 51.09 -21.91 70.02
N GLY A 474 50.27 -20.87 70.14
CA GLY A 474 50.71 -19.50 70.45
C GLY A 474 51.07 -19.31 71.92
N ASP A 475 50.28 -19.90 72.83
CA ASP A 475 50.49 -19.80 74.27
C ASP A 475 51.71 -20.61 74.73
N GLN A 476 51.98 -21.79 74.14
CA GLN A 476 53.21 -22.55 74.42
C GLN A 476 54.49 -21.80 74.00
N GLY A 477 54.44 -21.09 72.85
CA GLY A 477 55.56 -20.28 72.38
C GLY A 477 55.81 -18.98 73.16
N GLU A 478 54.87 -18.58 74.03
CA GLU A 478 55.01 -17.44 74.93
C GLU A 478 55.53 -17.88 76.33
N GLU A 479 55.13 -19.06 76.82
CA GLU A 479 55.69 -19.67 78.04
C GLU A 479 57.17 -20.02 77.87
N ASP A 480 57.56 -20.64 76.75
CA ASP A 480 58.98 -20.96 76.46
C ASP A 480 59.85 -19.69 76.39
N ARG A 481 59.29 -18.58 75.91
CA ARG A 481 60.00 -17.29 75.86
C ARG A 481 60.18 -16.66 77.24
N ARG A 482 59.24 -16.87 78.16
CA ARG A 482 59.33 -16.37 79.55
C ARG A 482 60.38 -17.16 80.35
N LEU A 483 60.44 -18.47 80.17
CA LEU A 483 61.47 -19.32 80.80
C LEU A 483 62.90 -18.94 80.33
N PHE A 484 63.08 -18.65 79.04
CA PHE A 484 64.37 -18.18 78.51
C PHE A 484 64.78 -16.77 78.98
N SER A 485 63.83 -15.91 79.35
CA SER A 485 64.13 -14.61 79.94
C SER A 485 64.49 -14.70 81.42
N GLU A 486 63.83 -15.58 82.17
CA GLU A 486 64.15 -15.81 83.59
C GLU A 486 65.52 -16.48 83.76
N GLU A 487 65.90 -17.43 82.90
CA GLU A 487 67.26 -18.01 82.92
C GLU A 487 68.36 -16.96 82.64
N LYS A 488 68.08 -15.98 81.77
CA LYS A 488 69.02 -14.89 81.46
C LYS A 488 69.13 -13.81 82.53
N GLU A 489 68.13 -13.67 83.39
CA GLU A 489 68.21 -12.78 84.56
C GLU A 489 68.96 -13.45 85.72
N VAL A 490 68.82 -14.77 85.91
CA VAL A 490 69.57 -15.52 86.92
C VAL A 490 71.07 -15.63 86.58
N GLU A 491 71.45 -15.70 85.30
CA GLU A 491 72.87 -15.65 84.89
C GLU A 491 73.52 -14.26 85.04
N LYS A 492 72.75 -13.19 85.28
CA LYS A 492 73.29 -11.84 85.52
C LYS A 492 73.40 -11.46 87.00
N GLU A 493 72.85 -12.26 87.91
CA GLU A 493 72.89 -12.02 89.37
C GLU A 493 73.75 -13.03 90.16
N ASN A 494 74.62 -13.83 89.51
CA ASN A 494 75.60 -14.70 90.18
C ASN A 494 77.04 -14.49 89.69
#